data_AF-A0AAV4S8R4-F1
#
_entry.id   AF-A0AAV4S8R4-F1
#
_cell.length_a   1.000
_cell.length_b   1.000
_cell.length_c   1.000
_cell.angle_alpha   90.00
_cell.angle_beta   90.00
_cell.angle_gamma   90.00
#
_symmetry.space_group_name_H-M   'P 1'
#
loop_
_entity.id
_entity.type
_entity.pdbx_description
1 polymer ?
#
loop_
_entity_poly.entity_id
_entity_poly.type
_entity_poly.pdbx_seq_one_letter_code
_entity_poly.pdbx_strand_id
1 'polypeptide(L)' 'MMRWNDDMLKWNPSGEFGNISFINLPHQEVWKPDLAVYSATPDKALFPTANNRVLLYHNGSVLWVPFFTIKADAQC' A
#
# COMPACT_ATOMS: atom_id res chain seq x y z
N MET A 1 -8.86 2.52 0.82
CA MET A 1 -7.66 2.55 1.68
C MET A 1 -7.32 1.11 2.05
N MET A 2 -6.06 0.71 1.95
CA MET A 2 -5.61 -0.61 2.39
C MET A 2 -4.63 -0.46 3.54
N ARG A 3 -4.84 -1.28 4.57
CA ARG A 3 -3.99 -1.33 5.74
C ARG A 3 -3.59 -2.78 5.97
N TRP A 4 -2.29 -3.02 6.08
CA TRP A 4 -1.77 -4.31 6.50
C TRP A 4 -0.79 -4.11 7.65
N ASN A 5 -0.44 -5.21 8.31
CA ASN A 5 0.57 -5.23 9.35
C ASN A 5 1.74 -6.07 8.82
N ASP A 6 2.92 -5.47 8.80
CA ASP A 6 4.16 -6.14 8.44
C ASP A 6 5.02 -6.24 9.71
N ASP A 7 5.18 -7.48 10.20
CA ASP A 7 5.95 -7.75 11.41
C ASP A 7 7.46 -7.51 11.22
N MET A 8 7.95 -7.54 9.97
CA MET A 8 9.36 -7.34 9.63
C MET A 8 9.73 -5.85 9.58
N LEU A 9 8.75 -4.95 9.47
CA LEU A 9 8.95 -3.49 9.38
C LEU A 9 8.70 -2.76 10.70
N LYS A 10 8.82 -3.46 11.83
CA LYS A 10 8.69 -2.87 13.18
C LYS A 10 10.02 -2.31 13.65
N TRP A 11 10.03 -1.08 14.17
CA TRP A 11 11.18 -0.51 14.86
C TRP A 11 10.79 0.11 16.20
N ASN A 12 11.76 0.18 17.11
CA ASN A 12 11.56 0.85 18.39
C ASN A 12 11.85 2.36 18.25
N PRO A 13 10.85 3.24 18.39
CA PRO A 13 11.05 4.68 18.24
C PRO A 13 11.93 5.30 19.33
N SER A 14 12.01 4.69 20.52
CA SER A 14 12.70 5.25 21.69
C SER A 14 14.21 5.02 21.74
N GLY A 15 14.75 4.11 20.92
CA GLY A 15 16.17 3.75 20.93
C GLY A 15 17.00 4.54 19.91
N GLU A 16 16.84 4.19 18.64
CA GLU A 16 17.81 4.56 17.59
C GLU A 16 17.26 5.53 16.55
N PHE A 17 15.94 5.74 16.53
CA PHE A 17 15.24 6.48 15.47
C PHE A 17 14.61 7.80 15.94
N GLY A 18 15.06 8.36 17.06
CA GLY A 18 14.72 9.74 17.46
C GLY A 18 13.22 10.02 17.63
N ASN A 19 12.43 9.07 18.14
CA ASN A 19 10.97 9.16 18.30
C ASN A 19 10.15 9.28 17.00
N ILE A 20 10.70 8.87 15.85
CA ILE A 20 9.95 8.83 14.59
C ILE A 20 8.81 7.79 14.69
N SER A 21 7.57 8.28 14.70
CA SER A 21 6.37 7.45 14.82
C SER A 21 5.91 6.88 13.47
N PHE A 22 6.24 7.56 12.37
CA PHE A 22 5.88 7.14 11.01
C PHE A 22 6.89 7.62 9.97
N ILE A 23 7.03 6.86 8.89
CA ILE A 23 7.93 7.15 7.76
C ILE A 23 7.10 7.10 6.48
N ASN A 24 7.42 7.99 5.55
CA ASN A 24 6.83 8.03 4.23
C ASN A 24 7.80 7.38 3.22
N LEU A 25 7.43 6.22 2.68
CA LEU A 25 8.26 5.44 1.76
C LEU A 25 7.60 5.30 0.38
N PRO A 26 8.38 5.20 -0.70
CA PRO A 26 7.83 4.84 -2.00
C PRO A 26 7.25 3.41 -1.98
N HIS A 27 6.10 3.19 -2.62
CA HIS A 27 5.45 1.86 -2.67
C HIS A 27 6.28 0.72 -3.30
N GLN A 28 7.40 1.03 -3.95
CA GLN A 28 8.27 0.03 -4.60
C GLN A 28 9.15 -0.70 -3.59
N GLU A 29 9.43 -0.08 -2.45
CA GLU A 29 10.31 -0.64 -1.41
C GLU A 29 9.55 -1.44 -0.35
N VAL A 30 8.22 -1.44 -0.41
CA VAL A 30 7.36 -2.12 0.56
C VAL A 30 6.60 -3.23 -0.14
N TRP A 31 6.50 -4.39 0.52
CA TRP A 31 5.66 -5.48 0.05
C TRP A 31 4.19 -5.01 -0.03
N LYS A 32 3.54 -5.26 -1.16
CA LYS A 32 2.12 -4.95 -1.38
C LYS A 32 1.38 -6.20 -1.84
N PRO A 33 0.11 -6.38 -1.43
CA PRO A 33 -0.69 -7.48 -1.94
C PRO A 33 -1.02 -7.26 -3.42
N ASP A 34 -0.84 -8.31 -4.22
CA ASP A 34 -1.31 -8.34 -5.60
C ASP A 34 -2.83 -8.53 -5.61
N LEU A 35 -3.58 -7.48 -5.95
CA LEU A 35 -5.04 -7.49 -5.99
C LEU A 35 -5.54 -7.51 -7.43
N ALA A 36 -6.21 -8.59 -7.82
CA ALA A 36 -6.90 -8.70 -9.10
C ALA A 36 -8.42 -8.72 -8.89
N VAL A 37 -9.14 -7.87 -9.61
CA VAL A 37 -10.61 -7.88 -9.64
C VAL A 37 -11.03 -8.89 -10.70
N TYR A 38 -11.75 -9.93 -10.28
CA TYR A 38 -12.18 -11.01 -11.15
C TYR A 38 -13.08 -10.54 -12.31
N SER A 39 -13.82 -9.45 -12.13
CA SER A 39 -14.72 -8.87 -13.13
C SER A 39 -14.09 -7.75 -13.98
N ALA A 40 -12.79 -7.49 -13.82
CA ALA A 40 -12.11 -6.48 -14.62
C ALA A 40 -11.67 -7.05 -15.97
N THR A 41 -11.83 -6.25 -17.01
CA THR A 41 -11.33 -6.58 -18.35
C THR A 41 -9.78 -6.67 -18.32
N PRO A 42 -9.16 -7.65 -19.00
CA PRO A 42 -7.72 -7.94 -18.91
C PRO A 42 -6.76 -6.78 -19.23
N ASP A 43 -7.25 -5.75 -19.93
CA ASP A 43 -6.44 -4.67 -20.52
C ASP A 43 -6.19 -3.48 -19.58
N LYS A 44 -6.57 -3.59 -18.30
CA LYS A 44 -6.24 -2.57 -17.31
C LYS A 44 -5.50 -3.21 -16.16
N ALA A 45 -4.20 -2.95 -16.09
CA ALA A 45 -3.43 -3.12 -14.87
C ALA A 45 -4.19 -2.44 -13.74
N LEU A 46 -4.83 -3.24 -12.89
CA LEU A 46 -5.62 -2.78 -11.75
C LEU A 46 -4.75 -2.21 -10.63
N PHE A 47 -3.44 -2.37 -10.78
CA PHE A 47 -2.46 -1.74 -9.93
C PHE A 47 -2.33 -0.27 -10.33
N PRO A 48 -2.38 0.66 -9.37
CA PRO A 48 -2.00 2.04 -9.63
C PRO A 48 -0.57 2.04 -10.19
N THR A 49 -0.41 2.43 -11.45
CA THR A 49 0.90 2.79 -12.02
C THR A 49 1.43 4.09 -11.41
N ALA A 50 0.59 4.77 -10.62
CA ALA A 50 0.97 5.96 -9.87
C ALA A 50 1.94 5.58 -8.75
N ASN A 51 3.09 6.27 -8.72
CA ASN A 51 4.08 6.30 -7.65
C ASN A 51 3.45 6.80 -6.34
N ASN A 52 2.55 6.01 -5.77
CA ASN A 52 1.86 6.35 -4.55
C ASN A 52 2.79 6.04 -3.38
N ARG A 53 2.89 7.02 -2.49
CA ARG A 53 3.64 6.90 -1.25
C ARG A 53 2.85 6.08 -0.24
N VAL A 54 3.56 5.35 0.60
CA VAL A 54 3.02 4.49 1.64
C VAL A 54 3.43 5.06 3.00
N LEU A 55 2.51 5.07 3.95
CA LEU A 55 2.78 5.48 5.32
C LEU A 55 3.05 4.23 6.15
N LEU A 56 4.29 4.10 6.62
CA LEU A 56 4.71 3.03 7.51
C LEU A 56 4.78 3.57 8.94
N TYR A 57 4.16 2.87 9.88
CA TYR A 57 4.19 3.20 11.30
C TYR A 57 5.17 2.29 12.05
N HIS A 58 5.74 2.80 13.15
CA HIS A 58 6.72 2.06 13.95
C HIS A 58 6.22 0.71 14.49
N ASN A 59 4.90 0.58 14.64
CA ASN A 59 4.24 -0.64 15.11
C ASN A 59 4.05 -1.70 14.00
N GLY A 60 4.60 -1.50 12.80
CA GLY A 60 4.47 -2.40 11.66
C GLY A 60 3.19 -2.17 10.85
N SER A 61 2.32 -1.22 11.24
CA SER A 61 1.16 -0.87 10.42
C SER A 61 1.61 -0.15 9.16
N VAL A 62 1.14 -0.64 8.03
CA VAL A 62 1.36 -0.02 6.72
C VAL A 62 0.03 0.48 6.19
N LEU A 63 -0.03 1.75 5.83
CA LEU A 63 -1.19 2.40 5.24
C LEU A 63 -0.87 2.80 3.80
N TRP A 64 -1.61 2.20 2.87
CA TRP A 64 -1.56 2.55 1.45
C TRP A 64 -2.92 3.08 1.01
N VAL A 65 -2.91 4.27 0.42
CA VAL A 65 -4.10 4.90 -0.13
C VAL A 65 -3.92 5.01 -1.64
N PRO A 66 -4.29 3.97 -2.41
CA PRO A 66 -4.25 4.05 -3.85
C PRO A 66 -5.40 4.92 -4.37
N PHE A 67 -5.08 5.77 -5.35
CA PHE A 67 -6.08 6.33 -6.24
C PHE A 67 -6.21 5.41 -7.46
N PHE A 68 -7.40 4.88 -7.70
CA PHE A 68 -7.67 4.04 -8.86
C PHE A 68 -9.04 4.39 -9.48
N THR A 69 -9.15 4.19 -10.78
CA THR A 69 -10.41 4.27 -11.52
C THR A 69 -10.73 2.87 -12.04
N ILE A 70 -11.71 2.19 -11.43
CA ILE A 70 -12.22 0.92 -11.96
C ILE A 70 -13.26 1.25 -13.04
N LYS A 71 -13.09 0.66 -14.23
CA LYS A 71 -14.21 0.52 -15.17
C LYS A 71 -14.73 -0.90 -15.02
N ALA A 72 -15.94 -1.05 -14.51
CA ALA A 72 -16.66 -2.32 -14.53
C ALA A 72 -17.48 -2.37 -15.81
N ASP A 73 -17.31 -3.42 -16.61
CA ASP A 73 -18.20 -3.68 -17.74
C ASP A 73 -19.40 -4.43 -17.20
N ALA A 74 -20.54 -3.74 -17.09
CA ALA A 74 -21.80 -4.39 -16.80
C ALA A 74 -22.30 -5.00 -18.11
N GLN A 75 -22.05 -6.29 -18.32
CA GLN A 75 -22.72 -7.03 -19.37
C GLN A 75 -24.20 -7.16 -18.98
N CYS A 76 -25.04 -6.33 -19.60
CA CYS A 76 -26.48 -6.57 -19.73
C CYS A 76 -26.74 -7.49 -20.92
#